data_AF-A0A245ZR10-F1
#
_entry.id   AF-A0A245ZR10-F1
#
_cell.length_a   1.000
_cell.length_b   1.000
_cell.length_c   1.000
_cell.angle_alpha   90.00
_cell.angle_beta   90.00
_cell.angle_gamma   90.00
#
_symmetry.space_group_name_H-M   'P 1'
#
loop_
_entity.id
_entity.type
_entity.pdbx_description
1 polymer ?
#
loop_
_entity_poly.entity_id
_entity_poly.type
_entity_poly.pdbx_seq_one_letter_code
_entity_poly.pdbx_strand_id
1 'polypeptide(L)'
;MIDVLRRLAAHGFAAALPDLPGAGESLMETADAMLQGWRAAFAAACTQITGPVHICAWRSGVLIDGEVAAASRWYLSPQSGEALVHELARLRHLSGGADVAGNILSDELLASLAGAQPTTAGKLRVVRLDSDTKPADRKLPGRPLWRGSEPETDAAFQKAVAEDIAAWITGFCG
;
A
#
# COMPACT_ATOMS: atom_id res chain seq x y z
N MET A 1 -2.77 2.60 -10.17
CA MET A 1 -1.78 1.53 -9.93
C MET A 1 -1.35 0.86 -11.23
N ILE A 2 -2.29 0.34 -12.03
CA ILE A 2 -1.97 -0.37 -13.28
C ILE A 2 -1.04 0.41 -14.23
N ASP A 3 -1.22 1.73 -14.39
CA ASP A 3 -0.32 2.53 -15.23
C ASP A 3 1.12 2.58 -14.69
N VAL A 4 1.30 2.64 -13.36
CA VAL A 4 2.62 2.57 -12.72
C VAL A 4 3.29 1.24 -13.05
N LEU A 5 2.57 0.12 -12.93
CA LEU A 5 3.09 -1.22 -13.26
C LEU A 5 3.49 -1.32 -14.74
N ARG A 6 2.68 -0.78 -15.66
CA ARG A 6 3.01 -0.73 -17.09
C ARG A 6 4.28 0.08 -17.36
N ARG A 7 4.46 1.20 -16.66
CA ARG A 7 5.69 2.01 -16.77
C ARG A 7 6.90 1.28 -16.20
N LEU A 8 6.76 0.61 -15.06
CA LEU A 8 7.83 -0.23 -14.49
C LEU A 8 8.24 -1.35 -15.45
N ALA A 9 7.29 -1.98 -16.13
CA ALA A 9 7.58 -2.95 -17.19
C ALA A 9 8.38 -2.33 -18.34
N ALA A 10 8.09 -1.08 -18.74
CA ALA A 10 8.88 -0.35 -19.73
C ALA A 10 10.32 -0.04 -19.25
N HIS A 11 10.56 -0.02 -17.93
CA HIS A 11 11.89 0.06 -17.32
C HIS A 11 12.55 -1.32 -17.12
N GLY A 12 11.94 -2.41 -17.59
CA GLY A 12 12.48 -3.76 -17.49
C GLY A 12 12.18 -4.48 -16.17
N PHE A 13 11.28 -3.94 -15.33
CA PHE A 13 10.89 -4.58 -14.08
C PHE A 13 9.62 -5.41 -14.25
N ALA A 14 9.68 -6.68 -13.82
CA ALA A 14 8.47 -7.46 -13.59
C ALA A 14 7.78 -6.92 -12.33
N ALA A 15 6.47 -6.64 -12.43
CA ALA A 15 5.69 -6.13 -11.31
C ALA A 15 4.34 -6.86 -11.23
N ALA A 16 3.91 -7.16 -10.00
CA ALA A 16 2.65 -7.82 -9.71
C ALA A 16 1.89 -7.03 -8.65
N LEU A 17 0.55 -7.10 -8.70
CA LEU A 17 -0.35 -6.56 -7.69
C LEU A 17 -1.28 -7.70 -7.25
N PRO A 18 -0.92 -8.46 -6.22
CA PRO A 18 -1.74 -9.57 -5.75
C PRO A 18 -3.00 -9.04 -5.06
N ASP A 19 -4.14 -9.68 -5.31
CA ASP A 19 -5.34 -9.48 -4.50
C ASP A 19 -5.16 -10.16 -3.13
N LEU A 20 -5.71 -9.53 -2.10
CA LEU A 20 -5.67 -10.04 -0.72
C LEU A 20 -6.98 -10.77 -0.41
N PRO A 21 -6.96 -11.78 0.49
CA PRO A 21 -8.18 -12.42 0.97
C PRO A 21 -9.17 -11.39 1.53
N GLY A 22 -10.43 -11.44 1.11
CA GLY A 22 -11.45 -10.46 1.51
C GLY A 22 -11.36 -9.11 0.76
N ALA A 23 -10.63 -9.03 -0.35
CA ALA A 23 -10.54 -7.84 -1.19
C ALA A 23 -10.62 -8.19 -2.69
N GLY A 24 -11.05 -7.23 -3.50
CA GLY A 24 -11.10 -7.38 -4.96
C GLY A 24 -12.02 -8.52 -5.39
N GLU A 25 -11.47 -9.46 -6.17
CA GLU A 25 -12.19 -10.64 -6.68
C GLU A 25 -12.16 -11.85 -5.73
N SER A 26 -11.79 -11.64 -4.46
CA SER A 26 -11.79 -12.67 -3.43
C SER A 26 -13.18 -13.25 -3.19
N LEU A 27 -13.27 -14.59 -3.07
CA LEU A 27 -14.49 -15.30 -2.65
C LEU A 27 -14.74 -15.26 -1.13
N MET A 28 -13.74 -14.86 -0.35
CA MET A 28 -13.88 -14.59 1.09
C MET A 28 -14.59 -13.25 1.28
N GLU A 29 -15.57 -13.22 2.17
CA GLU A 29 -16.26 -12.00 2.58
C GLU A 29 -15.30 -11.07 3.35
N THR A 30 -15.43 -9.75 3.16
CA THR A 30 -14.59 -8.76 3.85
C THR A 30 -14.71 -8.86 5.38
N ALA A 31 -15.87 -9.30 5.88
CA ALA A 31 -16.11 -9.49 7.31
C ALA A 31 -15.21 -10.58 7.94
N ASP A 32 -14.77 -11.55 7.14
CA ASP A 32 -13.90 -12.66 7.57
C ASP A 32 -12.41 -12.36 7.35
N ALA A 33 -12.08 -11.20 6.78
CA ALA A 33 -10.71 -10.80 6.53
C ALA A 33 -9.95 -10.55 7.84
N MET A 34 -8.70 -11.02 7.89
CA MET A 34 -7.79 -10.82 9.03
C MET A 34 -6.47 -10.24 8.56
N LEU A 35 -5.91 -9.30 9.32
CA LEU A 35 -4.61 -8.70 9.01
C LEU A 35 -3.50 -9.77 8.91
N GLN A 36 -3.50 -10.76 9.79
CA GLN A 36 -2.55 -11.88 9.72
C GLN A 36 -2.72 -12.69 8.42
N GLY A 37 -3.97 -12.89 7.99
CA GLY A 37 -4.26 -13.54 6.71
C GLY A 37 -3.72 -12.75 5.52
N TRP A 38 -3.87 -11.42 5.54
CA TRP A 38 -3.28 -10.55 4.51
C TRP A 38 -1.76 -10.62 4.47
N ARG A 39 -1.10 -10.58 5.63
CA ARG A 39 0.37 -10.68 5.73
C ARG A 39 0.88 -12.02 5.20
N ALA A 40 0.25 -13.12 5.64
CA ALA A 40 0.61 -14.46 5.19
C ALA A 40 0.40 -14.66 3.68
N ALA A 41 -0.75 -14.21 3.14
CA ALA A 41 -1.05 -14.30 1.72
C ALA A 41 -0.07 -13.48 0.87
N PHE A 42 0.24 -12.26 1.31
CA PHE A 42 1.21 -11.39 0.62
C PHE A 42 2.62 -11.99 0.66
N ALA A 43 3.06 -12.51 1.80
CA ALA A 43 4.34 -13.19 1.93
C ALA A 43 4.42 -14.42 1.03
N ALA A 44 3.36 -15.25 0.98
CA ALA A 44 3.28 -16.38 0.08
C ALA A 44 3.36 -15.96 -1.39
N ALA A 45 2.67 -14.88 -1.80
CA ALA A 45 2.76 -14.35 -3.16
C ALA A 45 4.20 -13.92 -3.51
N CYS A 46 4.90 -13.27 -2.58
CA CYS A 46 6.31 -12.89 -2.79
C CYS A 46 7.24 -14.10 -3.00
N THR A 47 6.96 -15.26 -2.42
CA THR A 47 7.76 -16.48 -2.66
C THR A 47 7.70 -16.99 -4.10
N GLN A 48 6.71 -16.58 -4.88
CA GLN A 48 6.57 -16.97 -6.28
C GLN A 48 7.47 -16.15 -7.22
N ILE A 49 8.11 -15.10 -6.72
CA ILE A 49 8.98 -14.22 -7.49
C ILE A 49 10.42 -14.76 -7.45
N THR A 50 11.01 -14.95 -8.62
CA THR A 50 12.43 -15.30 -8.73
C THR A 50 13.30 -14.04 -8.70
N GLY A 51 14.29 -14.00 -7.80
CA GLY A 51 15.21 -12.87 -7.66
C GLY A 51 14.86 -11.93 -6.49
N PRO A 52 15.50 -10.75 -6.40
CA PRO A 52 15.26 -9.80 -5.31
C PRO A 52 13.84 -9.22 -5.39
N VAL A 53 13.10 -9.32 -4.27
CA VAL A 53 11.75 -8.77 -4.15
C VAL A 53 11.82 -7.33 -3.65
N HIS A 54 11.27 -6.40 -4.42
CA HIS A 54 11.13 -4.99 -4.05
C HIS A 54 9.66 -4.68 -3.79
N ILE A 55 9.35 -4.13 -2.62
CA ILE A 55 7.95 -3.89 -2.20
C ILE A 55 7.63 -2.42 -2.34
N CYS A 56 6.55 -2.11 -3.05
CA CYS A 56 6.00 -0.77 -3.16
C CYS A 56 4.62 -0.75 -2.51
N ALA A 57 4.40 0.14 -1.53
CA ALA A 57 3.15 0.21 -0.79
C ALA A 57 2.66 1.65 -0.62
N TRP A 58 1.34 1.82 -0.59
CA TRP A 58 0.66 3.10 -0.51
C TRP A 58 -0.12 3.18 0.80
N ARG A 59 0.03 4.29 1.53
CA ARG A 59 -0.71 4.59 2.76
C ARG A 59 -0.65 3.43 3.77
N SER A 60 -1.80 2.85 4.12
CA SER A 60 -1.91 1.72 5.06
C SER A 60 -1.54 0.37 4.45
N GLY A 61 -1.32 0.27 3.13
CA GLY A 61 -0.79 -0.95 2.51
C GLY A 61 0.58 -1.37 3.08
N VAL A 62 1.30 -0.43 3.69
CA VAL A 62 2.59 -0.63 4.37
C VAL A 62 2.49 -1.47 5.65
N LEU A 63 1.29 -1.83 6.09
CA LEU A 63 1.05 -2.64 7.29
C LEU A 63 1.12 -4.15 7.00
N ILE A 64 1.18 -4.54 5.72
CA ILE A 64 1.02 -5.92 5.23
C ILE A 64 2.37 -6.60 4.97
N ASP A 65 3.42 -5.84 4.64
CA ASP A 65 4.67 -6.39 4.11
C ASP A 65 5.71 -6.76 5.18
N GLY A 66 5.34 -6.68 6.45
CA GLY A 66 6.24 -6.88 7.59
C GLY A 66 6.85 -8.28 7.69
N GLU A 67 6.21 -9.28 7.11
CA GLU A 67 6.66 -10.68 7.11
C GLU A 67 7.52 -11.05 5.89
N VAL A 68 7.73 -10.11 4.96
CA VAL A 68 8.45 -10.38 3.71
C VAL A 68 9.93 -10.03 3.84
N ALA A 69 10.80 -10.96 3.41
CA ALA A 69 12.23 -10.72 3.22
C ALA A 69 12.48 -9.88 1.95
N ALA A 70 12.15 -8.59 2.01
CA ALA A 70 12.30 -7.67 0.89
C ALA A 70 13.76 -7.21 0.70
N ALA A 71 14.22 -7.14 -0.53
CA ALA A 71 15.49 -6.52 -0.90
C ALA A 71 15.47 -5.00 -0.66
N SER A 72 14.34 -4.34 -0.94
CA SER A 72 14.06 -2.97 -0.51
C SER A 72 12.56 -2.68 -0.47
N ARG A 73 12.21 -1.56 0.18
CA ARG A 73 10.86 -1.04 0.34
C ARG A 73 10.77 0.40 -0.16
N TRP A 74 9.64 0.72 -0.78
CA TRP A 74 9.28 2.06 -1.23
C TRP A 74 7.85 2.36 -0.78
N TYR A 75 7.68 3.35 0.10
CA TYR A 75 6.37 3.67 0.70
C TYR A 75 5.90 5.05 0.28
N LEU A 76 4.70 5.14 -0.32
CA LEU A 76 4.04 6.43 -0.53
C LEU A 76 3.12 6.76 0.64
N SER A 77 3.40 7.88 1.30
CA SER A 77 2.61 8.47 2.37
C SER A 77 2.19 7.45 3.43
N PRO A 78 3.15 6.70 4.04
CA PRO A 78 2.84 5.62 4.97
C PRO A 78 1.98 6.11 6.14
N GLN A 79 1.05 5.26 6.55
CA GLN A 79 0.09 5.49 7.63
C GLN A 79 0.19 4.35 8.66
N SER A 80 0.13 4.70 9.96
CA SER A 80 0.03 3.70 11.03
C SER A 80 -1.35 3.07 11.07
N GLY A 81 -1.43 1.91 11.72
CA GLY A 81 -2.67 1.22 11.97
C GLY A 81 -3.71 2.05 12.75
N GLU A 82 -3.28 2.68 13.83
CA GLU A 82 -4.10 3.63 14.60
C GLU A 82 -4.69 4.74 13.72
N ALA A 83 -3.86 5.37 12.88
CA ALA A 83 -4.30 6.43 12.00
C ALA A 83 -5.30 5.93 10.94
N LEU A 84 -5.15 4.68 10.47
CA LEU A 84 -6.14 4.05 9.58
C LEU A 84 -7.46 3.83 10.30
N VAL A 85 -7.44 3.25 11.51
CA VAL A 85 -8.67 2.96 12.27
C VAL A 85 -9.45 4.23 12.60
N HIS A 86 -8.76 5.33 12.94
CA HIS A 86 -9.42 6.63 13.11
C HIS A 86 -10.08 7.15 11.82
N GLU A 87 -9.44 6.96 10.67
CA GLU A 87 -9.99 7.33 9.37
C GLU A 87 -11.22 6.47 9.02
N LEU A 88 -11.15 5.15 9.23
CA LEU A 88 -12.26 4.22 9.02
C LEU A 88 -13.45 4.53 9.95
N ALA A 89 -13.20 4.82 11.23
CA ALA A 89 -14.24 5.19 12.18
C ALA A 89 -14.98 6.46 11.76
N ARG A 90 -14.25 7.45 11.24
CA ARG A 90 -14.85 8.67 10.68
C ARG A 90 -15.72 8.37 9.45
N LEU A 91 -15.24 7.54 8.53
CA LEU A 91 -16.01 7.15 7.33
C LEU A 91 -17.29 6.39 7.68
N ARG A 92 -17.21 5.46 8.64
CA ARG A 92 -18.37 4.71 9.15
C ARG A 92 -19.42 5.62 9.77
N HIS A 93 -19.00 6.62 10.56
CA HIS A 93 -19.92 7.60 11.14
C HIS A 93 -20.65 8.42 10.06
N LEU A 94 -19.94 8.84 9.00
CA LEU A 94 -20.53 9.57 7.87
C LEU A 94 -21.51 8.71 7.05
N SER A 95 -21.38 7.38 7.09
CA SER A 95 -22.19 6.43 6.30
C SER A 95 -23.38 5.85 7.08
N GLY A 96 -23.68 6.35 8.29
CA GLY A 96 -24.80 5.85 9.10
C GLY A 96 -24.48 4.64 9.99
N GLY A 97 -23.19 4.28 10.12
CA GLY A 97 -22.68 3.50 11.25
C GLY A 97 -22.46 2.01 11.05
N ALA A 98 -23.02 1.38 10.02
CA ALA A 98 -22.96 -0.08 9.87
C ALA A 98 -21.75 -0.58 9.05
N ASP A 99 -21.38 0.11 7.97
CA ASP A 99 -20.34 -0.34 7.06
C ASP A 99 -19.35 0.80 6.70
N VAL A 100 -18.25 0.42 6.06
CA VAL A 100 -17.33 1.35 5.42
C VAL A 100 -17.43 1.10 3.91
N ALA A 101 -18.11 2.01 3.21
CA ALA A 101 -18.31 1.92 1.76
C ALA A 101 -18.91 0.55 1.35
N GLY A 102 -19.92 0.08 2.06
CA GLY A 102 -20.60 -1.20 1.82
C GLY A 102 -19.87 -2.43 2.36
N ASN A 103 -18.72 -2.27 3.03
CA ASN A 103 -17.96 -3.37 3.63
C ASN A 103 -18.11 -3.41 5.14
N ILE A 104 -18.45 -4.58 5.67
CA ILE A 104 -18.42 -4.86 7.10
C ILE A 104 -17.00 -5.29 7.46
N LEU A 105 -16.42 -4.64 8.47
CA LEU A 105 -15.11 -4.98 9.03
C LEU A 105 -15.32 -5.57 10.42
N SER A 106 -14.71 -6.72 10.70
CA SER A 106 -14.78 -7.32 12.04
C SER A 106 -14.03 -6.47 13.08
N ASP A 107 -14.50 -6.52 14.32
CA ASP A 107 -13.81 -5.86 15.44
C ASP A 107 -12.40 -6.42 15.65
N GLU A 108 -12.19 -7.71 15.36
CA GLU A 108 -10.88 -8.36 15.39
C GLU A 108 -9.91 -7.78 14.36
N LEU A 109 -10.38 -7.55 13.12
CA LEU A 109 -9.60 -6.88 12.10
C LEU A 109 -9.26 -5.44 12.51
N LEU A 110 -10.23 -4.69 13.03
CA LEU A 110 -10.01 -3.32 13.50
C LEU A 110 -9.01 -3.25 14.66
N ALA A 111 -9.10 -4.18 15.62
CA ALA A 111 -8.18 -4.27 16.75
C ALA A 111 -6.75 -4.61 16.28
N SER A 112 -6.61 -5.58 15.38
CA SER A 112 -5.33 -5.97 14.80
C SER A 112 -4.70 -4.83 13.99
N LEU A 113 -5.52 -4.11 13.23
CA LEU A 113 -5.08 -2.92 12.50
C LEU A 113 -4.64 -1.82 13.46
N ALA A 114 -5.38 -1.52 14.53
CA ALA A 114 -5.04 -0.44 15.46
C ALA A 114 -3.63 -0.58 16.05
N GLY A 115 -3.20 -1.81 16.36
CA GLY A 115 -1.86 -2.11 16.88
C GLY A 115 -0.75 -2.19 15.83
N ALA A 116 -1.07 -2.20 14.53
CA ALA A 116 -0.10 -2.42 13.47
C ALA A 116 0.74 -1.17 13.17
N GLN A 117 2.04 -1.37 12.96
CA GLN A 117 2.97 -0.32 12.54
C GLN A 117 3.66 -0.70 11.22
N PRO A 118 3.96 0.30 10.36
CA PRO A 118 4.80 0.07 9.19
C PRO A 118 6.17 -0.45 9.64
N THR A 119 6.70 -1.47 8.95
CA THR A 119 8.08 -1.88 9.20
C THR A 119 9.05 -0.79 8.74
N THR A 120 10.09 -0.56 9.54
CA THR A 120 11.21 0.34 9.23
C THR A 120 12.52 -0.41 9.00
N ALA A 121 12.45 -1.75 8.95
CA ALA A 121 13.63 -2.59 8.80
C ALA A 121 14.15 -2.65 7.36
N GLY A 122 15.47 -2.70 7.23
CA GLY A 122 16.15 -2.85 5.94
C GLY A 122 16.19 -1.55 5.12
N LYS A 123 16.33 -1.70 3.80
CA LYS A 123 16.40 -0.58 2.86
C LYS A 123 14.99 -0.03 2.62
N LEU A 124 14.72 1.15 3.15
CA LEU A 124 13.42 1.81 3.03
C LEU A 124 13.56 3.21 2.42
N ARG A 125 12.68 3.53 1.48
CA ARG A 125 12.44 4.89 0.98
C ARG A 125 11.02 5.31 1.29
N VAL A 126 10.86 6.41 2.03
CA VAL A 126 9.59 7.06 2.30
C VAL A 126 9.40 8.23 1.36
N VAL A 127 8.35 8.15 0.56
CA VAL A 127 7.93 9.19 -0.39
C VAL A 127 6.62 9.79 0.07
N ARG A 128 6.44 11.09 -0.10
CA ARG A 128 5.18 11.77 0.21
C ARG A 128 4.83 12.77 -0.89
N LEU A 129 3.58 13.21 -0.94
CA LEU A 129 3.21 14.35 -1.78
C LEU A 129 3.84 15.64 -1.25
N ASP A 130 4.10 16.61 -2.14
CA ASP A 130 4.62 17.94 -1.77
C ASP A 130 3.73 18.64 -0.73
N SER A 131 2.41 18.43 -0.80
CA SER A 131 1.44 18.99 0.16
C SER A 131 1.51 18.39 1.57
N ASP A 132 2.16 17.23 1.74
CA ASP A 132 2.29 16.57 3.05
C ASP A 132 3.46 17.20 3.81
N THR A 133 3.25 17.71 5.01
CA THR A 133 4.29 18.38 5.81
C THR A 133 5.20 17.41 6.56
N LYS A 134 4.85 16.12 6.63
CA LYS A 134 5.65 15.12 7.36
C LYS A 134 6.99 14.87 6.66
N PRO A 135 8.05 14.48 7.38
CA PRO A 135 9.32 14.10 6.79
C PRO A 135 9.20 12.97 5.74
N ALA A 136 10.05 13.02 4.72
CA ALA A 136 10.17 12.02 3.66
C ALA A 136 11.57 12.09 3.03
N ASP A 137 12.05 10.97 2.49
CA ASP A 137 13.27 10.92 1.67
C ASP A 137 13.06 11.61 0.32
N ARG A 138 11.81 11.60 -0.18
CA ARG A 138 11.42 12.29 -1.41
C ARG A 138 10.02 12.88 -1.29
N LYS A 139 9.85 14.05 -1.91
CA LYS A 139 8.55 14.66 -2.17
C LYS A 139 8.26 14.63 -3.67
N LEU A 140 7.03 14.27 -4.02
CA LEU A 140 6.55 14.22 -5.40
C LEU A 140 5.38 15.19 -5.59
N PRO A 141 5.30 15.84 -6.78
CA PRO A 141 4.16 16.67 -7.12
C PRO A 141 2.93 15.79 -7.31
N GLY A 142 1.75 16.34 -7.06
CA GLY A 142 0.48 15.64 -7.28
C GLY A 142 -0.53 15.91 -6.17
N ARG A 143 -1.74 15.40 -6.38
CA ARG A 143 -2.84 15.53 -5.44
C ARG A 143 -3.11 14.21 -4.72
N PRO A 144 -3.66 14.25 -3.49
CA PRO A 144 -4.04 13.05 -2.75
C PRO A 144 -5.29 12.41 -3.37
N LEU A 145 -5.12 11.68 -4.49
CA LEU A 145 -6.22 11.07 -5.26
C LEU A 145 -7.13 10.17 -4.39
N TRP A 146 -6.58 9.56 -3.33
CA TRP A 146 -7.32 8.77 -2.34
C TRP A 146 -8.28 9.57 -1.45
N ARG A 147 -8.30 10.91 -1.56
CA ARG A 147 -9.30 11.77 -0.92
C ARG A 147 -10.46 12.15 -1.86
N GLY A 148 -10.34 11.82 -3.15
CA GLY A 148 -11.41 12.02 -4.12
C GLY A 148 -12.51 10.98 -3.94
N SER A 149 -13.75 11.38 -4.20
CA SER A 149 -14.93 10.49 -4.23
C SER A 149 -15.05 9.71 -5.54
N GLU A 150 -14.38 10.14 -6.61
CA GLU A 150 -14.38 9.45 -7.91
C GLU A 150 -12.99 8.90 -8.26
N PRO A 151 -12.91 7.80 -9.03
CA PRO A 151 -11.64 7.29 -9.53
C PRO A 151 -10.99 8.28 -10.50
N GLU A 152 -10.08 9.09 -9.98
CA GLU A 152 -9.30 10.04 -10.79
C GLU A 152 -7.92 9.47 -11.13
N THR A 153 -7.41 9.88 -12.30
CA THR A 153 -6.03 9.60 -12.72
C THR A 153 -5.21 10.87 -12.77
N ASP A 154 -3.92 10.75 -12.42
CA ASP A 154 -2.91 11.79 -12.58
C ASP A 154 -1.70 11.15 -13.27
N ALA A 155 -1.63 11.29 -14.59
CA ALA A 155 -0.60 10.64 -15.40
C ALA A 155 0.82 11.18 -15.08
N ALA A 156 0.92 12.46 -14.71
CA ALA A 156 2.20 13.07 -14.33
C ALA A 156 2.68 12.49 -13.00
N PHE A 157 1.79 12.35 -12.02
CA PHE A 157 2.11 11.72 -10.75
C PHE A 157 2.47 10.24 -10.91
N GLN A 158 1.69 9.49 -11.71
CA GLN A 158 1.96 8.08 -12.01
C GLN A 158 3.33 7.88 -12.68
N LYS A 159 3.70 8.77 -13.60
CA LYS A 159 5.04 8.80 -14.20
C LYS A 159 6.12 9.04 -13.15
N ALA A 160 5.98 10.08 -12.33
CA ALA A 160 6.97 10.43 -11.32
C ALA A 160 7.18 9.31 -10.28
N VAL A 161 6.11 8.62 -9.91
CA VAL A 161 6.15 7.45 -9.03
C VAL A 161 6.93 6.30 -9.68
N ALA A 162 6.63 5.96 -10.94
CA ALA A 162 7.32 4.88 -11.64
C ALA A 162 8.82 5.17 -11.80
N GLU A 163 9.18 6.41 -12.15
CA GLU A 163 10.57 6.85 -12.28
C GLU A 163 11.33 6.78 -10.95
N ASP A 164 10.73 7.23 -9.84
CA ASP A 164 11.38 7.19 -8.52
C ASP A 164 11.56 5.75 -8.01
N ILE A 165 10.58 4.87 -8.23
CA ILE A 165 10.68 3.44 -7.91
C ILE A 165 11.80 2.79 -8.74
N ALA A 166 11.82 3.02 -10.06
CA ALA A 166 12.84 2.46 -10.94
C ALA A 166 14.25 2.92 -10.51
N ALA A 167 14.43 4.23 -10.28
CA ALA A 167 15.70 4.78 -9.81
C ALA A 167 16.13 4.16 -8.47
N TRP A 168 15.19 4.03 -7.52
CA TRP A 168 15.44 3.41 -6.21
C TRP A 168 15.94 1.96 -6.34
N ILE A 169 15.28 1.15 -7.18
CA ILE A 169 15.66 -0.25 -7.38
C ILE A 169 17.05 -0.34 -8.04
N THR A 170 17.28 0.43 -9.12
CA THR A 170 18.58 0.42 -9.82
C THR A 170 19.74 0.89 -8.96
N GLY A 171 19.48 1.74 -7.96
CA GLY A 171 20.50 2.19 -7.00
C GLY A 171 21.12 1.07 -6.15
N PHE A 172 20.58 -0.15 -6.20
CA PHE A 172 21.14 -1.33 -5.54
C PHE A 172 21.85 -2.31 -6.47
N CYS A 173 21.78 -2.09 -7.79
CA CYS A 173 22.33 -2.99 -8.81
C CYS A 173 23.76 -2.61 -9.24
N GLY A 174 24.51 -1.91 -8.38
CA GLY A 174 25.90 -1.51 -8.60
C GLY A 174 26.89 -2.24 -7.70
#